data_AF-A0A9E4FFG3-F1
#
_entry.id   AF-A0A9E4FFG3-F1
#
_cell.length_a   1.000
_cell.length_b   1.000
_cell.length_c   1.000
_cell.angle_alpha   90.00
_cell.angle_beta   90.00
_cell.angle_gamma   90.00
#
_symmetry.space_group_name_H-M   'P 1'
#
loop_
_entity.id
_entity.type
_entity.pdbx_description
1 polymer ?
#
loop_
_entity_poly.entity_id
_entity_poly.type
_entity_poly.pdbx_seq_one_letter_code
_entity_poly.pdbx_strand_id
1 'polypeptide(L)'
;MALSPLTRRRWANFRANKRGFWSLCLFLGLFSATLFAEVIANDKPLVIRFEDRFYFPLFETYAETEFGGVFETEADYTERVVQNLITDAGGWMIWPLVRFSYDTIDYDLPGAAPYPPSPEHWFGTDMVGKDVLASLIYGVRLSFLFGLVLTLLCSIIGVCVGGMQGYFGGRVDLFGQRFVEIWAGLPTLFILIILASIV
;
A
#
# COMPACT_ATOMS: atom_id res chain seq x y z
N MET A 1 14.04 -16.54 -24.29
CA MET A 1 13.27 -16.09 -25.47
C MET A 1 13.97 -14.87 -26.08
N ALA A 2 14.38 -14.94 -27.36
CA ALA A 2 14.95 -13.79 -28.05
C ALA A 2 13.84 -12.80 -28.44
N LEU A 3 14.01 -11.51 -28.15
CA LEU A 3 13.03 -10.46 -28.48
C LEU A 3 12.90 -10.31 -30.00
N SER A 4 11.66 -10.15 -30.50
CA SER A 4 11.42 -9.87 -31.92
C SER A 4 12.13 -8.58 -32.37
N PRO A 5 12.54 -8.45 -33.65
CA PRO A 5 13.20 -7.24 -34.16
C PRO A 5 12.36 -5.97 -33.95
N LEU A 6 11.04 -6.10 -34.04
CA LEU A 6 10.09 -4.99 -33.85
C LEU A 6 9.99 -4.59 -32.38
N THR A 7 9.95 -5.56 -31.46
CA THR A 7 9.99 -5.29 -30.01
C THR A 7 11.31 -4.63 -29.61
N ARG A 8 12.43 -5.05 -30.21
CA ARG A 8 13.75 -4.44 -29.96
C ARG A 8 13.81 -2.97 -30.37
N ARG A 9 13.23 -2.64 -31.54
CA ARG A 9 13.12 -1.24 -32.00
C ARG A 9 12.23 -0.39 -31.08
N ARG A 10 11.07 -0.91 -30.68
CA ARG A 10 10.16 -0.23 -29.72
C ARG A 10 10.87 0.05 -28.39
N TRP A 11 11.61 -0.93 -27.88
CA TRP A 11 12.39 -0.78 -26.65
C TRP A 11 13.51 0.25 -26.76
N ALA A 12 14.24 0.26 -27.88
CA ALA A 12 15.27 1.26 -28.14
C ALA A 12 14.68 2.68 -28.20
N ASN A 13 13.55 2.86 -28.88
CA ASN A 13 12.84 4.13 -28.95
C ASN A 13 12.33 4.59 -27.57
N PHE A 14 11.83 3.66 -26.76
CA PHE A 14 11.41 3.97 -25.38
C PHE A 14 12.59 4.41 -24.51
N ARG A 15 13.72 3.69 -24.55
CA ARG A 15 14.94 4.09 -23.82
C ARG A 15 15.54 5.40 -24.30
N ALA A 16 15.35 5.76 -25.57
CA ALA A 16 15.77 7.07 -26.08
C ALA A 16 15.00 8.23 -25.40
N ASN A 17 13.75 8.00 -24.99
CA ASN A 17 13.02 8.95 -24.15
C ASN A 17 13.45 8.84 -22.69
N LYS A 18 14.54 9.54 -22.35
CA LYS A 18 15.14 9.52 -21.00
C LYS A 18 14.12 9.84 -19.90
N ARG A 19 13.22 10.80 -20.11
CA ARG A 19 12.21 11.20 -19.11
C ARG A 19 11.20 10.08 -18.85
N GLY A 20 10.70 9.46 -19.92
CA GLY A 20 9.78 8.32 -19.81
C GLY A 20 10.44 7.12 -19.13
N PHE A 21 11.69 6.82 -19.48
CA PHE A 21 12.44 5.73 -18.87
C PHE A 21 12.69 5.97 -17.36
N TRP A 22 13.16 7.17 -16.98
CA TRP A 22 13.38 7.51 -15.57
C TRP A 22 12.09 7.52 -14.76
N SER A 23 10.99 8.02 -15.33
CA SER A 23 9.67 7.96 -14.68
C SER A 23 9.22 6.52 -14.43
N LEU A 24 9.38 5.63 -15.42
CA LEU A 24 9.09 4.21 -15.24
C LEU A 24 9.98 3.57 -14.16
N CYS A 25 11.28 3.86 -14.15
CA CYS A 25 12.19 3.35 -13.13
C CYS A 25 11.83 3.85 -11.73
N LEU A 26 11.50 5.14 -11.59
CA LEU A 26 11.06 5.72 -10.32
C LEU A 26 9.75 5.07 -9.85
N PHE A 27 8.78 4.96 -10.75
CA PHE A 27 7.50 4.30 -10.47
C PHE A 27 7.71 2.85 -10.02
N LEU A 28 8.48 2.06 -10.77
CA LEU A 28 8.77 0.67 -10.41
C LEU A 28 9.53 0.56 -9.10
N GLY A 29 10.48 1.47 -8.84
CA GLY A 29 11.23 1.52 -7.59
C GLY A 29 10.31 1.81 -6.39
N LEU A 30 9.51 2.87 -6.48
CA LEU A 30 8.54 3.25 -5.44
C LEU A 30 7.48 2.17 -5.24
N PHE A 31 6.88 1.66 -6.31
CA PHE A 31 5.89 0.61 -6.24
C PHE A 31 6.47 -0.65 -5.59
N SER A 32 7.66 -1.09 -6.01
CA SER A 32 8.32 -2.25 -5.40
C SER A 32 8.62 -2.02 -3.93
N ALA A 33 9.13 -0.85 -3.55
CA ALA A 33 9.35 -0.52 -2.13
C ALA A 33 8.04 -0.58 -1.33
N THR A 34 6.96 -0.02 -1.86
CA THR A 34 5.65 0.01 -1.19
C THR A 34 5.02 -1.38 -1.09
N LEU A 35 5.32 -2.33 -1.98
CA LEU A 35 4.86 -3.72 -1.84
C LEU A 35 5.45 -4.40 -0.59
N PHE A 36 6.60 -3.94 -0.11
CA PHE A 36 7.21 -4.37 1.14
C PHE A 36 6.99 -3.35 2.27
N ALA A 37 5.87 -2.62 2.25
CA ALA A 37 5.55 -1.64 3.28
C ALA A 37 5.60 -2.25 4.69
N GLU A 38 5.14 -3.48 4.88
CA GLU A 38 5.19 -4.18 6.18
C GLU A 38 6.62 -4.43 6.67
N VAL A 39 7.63 -4.40 5.79
CA VAL A 39 9.05 -4.54 6.15
C VAL A 39 9.69 -3.17 6.42
N ILE A 40 9.16 -2.11 5.81
CA ILE A 40 9.68 -0.74 5.90
C ILE A 40 9.06 0.01 7.08
N ALA A 41 7.76 -0.15 7.29
CA ALA A 41 6.94 0.56 8.26
C ALA A 41 5.99 -0.42 8.95
N ASN A 42 6.26 -0.76 10.22
CA ASN A 42 5.46 -1.71 10.98
C ASN A 42 5.60 -1.45 12.48
N ASP A 43 4.55 -1.72 13.24
CA ASP A 43 4.54 -1.69 14.71
C ASP A 43 5.09 -2.97 15.33
N LYS A 44 5.36 -3.98 14.51
CA LYS A 44 6.00 -5.23 14.92
C LYS A 44 7.46 -5.30 14.48
N PRO A 45 8.37 -5.84 15.31
CA PRO A 45 9.73 -6.12 14.89
C PRO A 45 9.75 -7.25 13.86
N LEU A 46 10.72 -7.21 12.96
CA LEU A 46 10.90 -8.19 11.88
C LEU A 46 11.31 -9.55 12.43
N VAL A 47 12.20 -9.54 13.44
CA VAL A 47 12.75 -10.73 14.09
C VAL A 47 12.99 -10.42 15.56
N ILE A 48 12.64 -11.36 16.42
CA ILE A 48 13.00 -11.36 17.84
C ILE A 48 13.79 -12.63 18.15
N ARG A 49 14.88 -12.50 18.91
CA ARG A 49 15.53 -13.63 19.57
C ARG A 49 15.21 -13.57 21.05
N PHE A 50 14.60 -14.61 21.59
CA PHE A 50 14.25 -14.73 23.00
C PHE A 50 14.45 -16.20 23.44
N GLU A 51 15.14 -16.43 24.56
CA GLU A 51 15.44 -17.77 25.11
C GLU A 51 15.88 -18.82 24.06
N ASP A 52 16.84 -18.44 23.21
CA ASP A 52 17.39 -19.26 22.10
C ASP A 52 16.39 -19.67 21.00
N ARG A 53 15.20 -19.06 20.96
CA ARG A 53 14.24 -19.18 19.86
C ARG A 53 14.15 -17.90 19.05
N PHE A 54 13.86 -18.08 17.76
CA PHE A 54 13.56 -16.98 16.85
C PHE A 54 12.06 -16.87 16.66
N TYR A 55 11.54 -15.66 16.83
CA TYR A 55 10.15 -15.30 16.60
C TYR A 55 10.08 -14.33 15.43
N PHE A 56 9.04 -14.47 14.61
CA PHE A 56 8.80 -13.62 13.43
C PHE A 56 7.42 -12.97 13.52
N PRO A 57 7.25 -11.92 14.35
CA PRO A 57 5.95 -11.28 14.61
C PRO A 57 5.25 -10.72 13.36
N LEU A 58 6.01 -10.52 12.28
CA LEU A 58 5.49 -10.10 11.00
C LEU A 58 4.53 -11.12 10.36
N PHE A 59 4.74 -12.41 10.63
CA PHE A 59 4.00 -13.52 9.99
C PHE A 59 3.09 -14.26 10.97
N GLU A 60 3.43 -14.25 12.26
CA GLU A 60 2.72 -14.97 13.30
C GLU A 60 2.44 -14.04 14.48
N THR A 61 1.28 -14.21 15.11
CA THR A 61 0.92 -13.46 16.31
C THR A 61 1.36 -14.23 17.56
N TYR A 62 1.97 -13.52 18.50
CA TYR A 62 2.45 -14.10 19.76
C TYR A 62 1.82 -13.37 20.93
N ALA A 63 1.46 -14.13 21.97
CA ALA A 63 0.94 -13.56 23.20
C ALA A 63 2.05 -12.92 24.03
N GLU A 64 1.70 -11.94 24.87
CA GLU A 64 2.67 -11.29 25.76
C GLU A 64 3.29 -12.27 26.76
N THR A 65 2.54 -13.29 27.18
CA THR A 65 3.03 -14.37 28.07
C THR A 65 4.22 -15.14 27.50
N GLU A 66 4.37 -15.23 26.17
CA GLU A 66 5.51 -15.89 25.52
C GLU A 66 6.84 -15.17 25.79
N PHE A 67 6.79 -13.86 26.12
CA PHE A 67 7.94 -13.04 26.44
C PHE A 67 8.08 -12.77 27.95
N GLY A 68 7.34 -13.50 28.78
CA GLY A 68 7.32 -13.31 30.24
C GLY A 68 6.34 -12.25 30.74
N GLY A 69 5.43 -11.79 29.88
CA GLY A 69 4.32 -10.91 30.25
C GLY A 69 3.19 -11.63 30.98
N VAL A 70 2.13 -10.88 31.29
CA VAL A 70 1.01 -11.40 32.10
C VAL A 70 -0.25 -11.63 31.26
N PHE A 71 -0.36 -10.98 30.10
CA PHE A 71 -1.56 -11.01 29.27
C PHE A 71 -1.49 -12.08 28.17
N GLU A 72 -2.57 -12.85 28.00
CA GLU A 72 -2.72 -13.81 26.88
C GLU A 72 -3.13 -13.14 25.56
N THR A 73 -3.16 -11.81 25.53
CA THR A 73 -3.41 -11.02 24.32
C THR A 73 -2.14 -10.89 23.48
N GLU A 74 -2.32 -10.50 22.22
CA GLU A 74 -1.21 -10.20 21.32
C GLU A 74 -0.25 -9.18 21.97
N ALA A 75 1.04 -9.47 21.92
CA ALA A 75 2.07 -8.62 22.52
C ALA A 75 2.18 -7.30 21.75
N ASP A 76 2.04 -6.17 22.47
CA ASP A 76 2.35 -4.86 21.92
C ASP A 76 3.84 -4.57 22.06
N TYR A 77 4.59 -4.76 20.98
CA TYR A 77 6.03 -4.55 20.96
C TYR A 77 6.42 -3.06 21.00
N THR A 78 5.48 -2.13 20.78
CA THR A 78 5.76 -0.70 20.88
C THR A 78 5.88 -0.25 22.34
N GLU A 79 5.22 -0.94 23.26
CA GLU A 79 5.30 -0.66 24.68
C GLU A 79 6.69 -0.96 25.25
N ARG A 80 7.20 -0.02 26.06
CA ARG A 80 8.49 -0.17 26.76
C ARG A 80 8.51 -1.38 27.69
N VAL A 81 7.37 -1.76 28.27
CA VAL A 81 7.28 -2.90 29.19
C VAL A 81 7.65 -4.19 28.46
N VAL A 82 7.01 -4.47 27.31
CA VAL A 82 7.30 -5.66 26.49
C VAL A 82 8.74 -5.63 25.97
N GLN A 83 9.23 -4.47 25.54
CA GLN A 83 10.62 -4.34 25.08
C GLN A 83 11.64 -4.66 26.18
N ASN A 84 11.38 -4.21 27.41
CA ASN A 84 12.23 -4.49 28.56
C ASN A 84 12.18 -5.97 28.94
N LEU A 85 11.01 -6.62 28.94
CA LEU A 85 10.91 -8.06 29.21
C LEU A 85 11.81 -8.88 28.30
N ILE A 86 11.83 -8.55 27.00
CA ILE A 86 12.68 -9.23 26.01
C ILE A 86 14.16 -8.91 26.23
N THR A 87 14.49 -7.64 26.47
CA THR A 87 15.89 -7.18 26.58
C THR A 87 16.54 -7.62 27.90
N ASP A 88 15.80 -7.58 29.01
CA ASP A 88 16.24 -7.98 30.34
C ASP A 88 16.49 -9.49 30.42
N ALA A 89 15.76 -10.29 29.64
CA ALA A 89 16.02 -11.71 29.44
C ALA A 89 17.21 -12.00 28.50
N GLY A 90 17.92 -10.97 28.02
CA GLY A 90 19.06 -11.10 27.09
C GLY A 90 18.65 -11.32 25.63
N GLY A 91 17.38 -11.10 25.31
CA GLY A 91 16.86 -11.12 23.95
C GLY A 91 17.17 -9.85 23.17
N TRP A 92 16.94 -9.89 21.85
CA TRP A 92 17.06 -8.72 20.99
C TRP A 92 16.00 -8.72 19.90
N MET A 93 15.72 -7.54 19.36
CA MET A 93 14.71 -7.33 18.33
C MET A 93 15.30 -6.50 17.18
N ILE A 94 15.00 -6.89 15.94
CA ILE A 94 15.31 -6.09 14.75
C ILE A 94 14.04 -5.40 14.30
N TRP A 95 14.07 -4.07 14.30
CA TRP A 95 12.95 -3.22 13.92
C TRP A 95 13.00 -2.81 12.44
N PRO A 96 11.83 -2.59 11.81
CA PRO A 96 11.74 -1.86 10.54
C PRO A 96 12.28 -0.42 10.68
N LEU A 97 12.47 0.25 9.54
CA LEU A 97 12.96 1.64 9.50
C LEU A 97 11.99 2.59 10.20
N VAL A 98 10.69 2.42 9.98
CA VAL A 98 9.62 3.13 10.66
C VAL A 98 8.92 2.15 11.59
N ARG A 99 8.89 2.43 12.89
CA ARG A 99 8.38 1.52 13.94
C ARG A 99 6.87 1.64 14.18
N PHE A 100 6.15 2.09 13.16
CA PHE A 100 4.72 2.35 13.23
C PHE A 100 4.05 1.78 11.97
N SER A 101 2.88 1.17 12.16
CA SER A 101 1.98 0.83 11.07
C SER A 101 1.07 2.02 10.75
N TYR A 102 0.27 1.92 9.68
CA TYR A 102 -0.66 2.98 9.27
C TYR A 102 -1.80 3.23 10.28
N ASP A 103 -2.07 2.28 11.15
CA ASP A 103 -3.16 2.34 12.14
C ASP A 103 -2.68 2.49 13.59
N THR A 104 -1.37 2.38 13.82
CA THR A 104 -0.77 2.47 15.15
C THR A 104 -0.89 3.89 15.68
N ILE A 105 -1.43 4.04 16.88
CA ILE A 105 -1.53 5.32 17.58
C ILE A 105 -0.40 5.38 18.61
N ASP A 106 0.45 6.39 18.52
CA ASP A 106 1.48 6.61 19.54
C ASP A 106 0.88 7.37 20.73
N TYR A 107 0.78 6.70 21.87
CA TYR A 107 0.29 7.28 23.14
C TYR A 107 1.40 7.92 23.98
N ASP A 108 2.67 7.63 23.68
CA ASP A 108 3.85 8.10 24.42
C ASP A 108 4.43 9.41 23.83
N LEU A 109 3.62 10.13 23.04
CA LEU A 109 4.00 11.39 22.43
C LEU A 109 4.41 12.44 23.48
N PRO A 110 5.53 13.17 23.29
CA PRO A 110 5.96 14.22 24.22
C PRO A 110 5.01 15.43 24.31
N GLY A 111 4.03 15.53 23.42
CA GLY A 111 3.08 16.63 23.33
C GLY A 111 1.74 16.19 22.74
N ALA A 112 0.82 17.13 22.58
CA ALA A 112 -0.49 16.84 22.01
C ALA A 112 -0.39 16.55 20.50
N ALA A 113 -1.19 15.60 20.02
CA ALA A 113 -1.42 15.40 18.60
C ALA A 113 -2.21 16.60 18.00
N PRO A 114 -1.91 17.02 16.76
CA PRO A 114 -0.83 16.57 15.89
C PRO A 114 0.55 17.03 16.35
N TYR A 115 1.53 16.13 16.31
CA TYR A 115 2.90 16.37 16.73
C TYR A 115 3.80 16.72 15.53
N PRO A 116 4.70 17.73 15.64
CA PRO A 116 5.58 18.11 14.55
C PRO A 116 6.61 17.03 14.19
N PRO A 117 7.28 17.11 13.02
CA PRO A 117 8.32 16.18 12.61
C PRO A 117 9.42 15.98 13.67
N SER A 118 9.72 14.72 13.97
CA SER A 118 10.70 14.28 14.96
C SER A 118 11.53 13.09 14.45
N PRO A 119 12.63 12.70 15.13
CA PRO A 119 13.41 11.54 14.74
C PRO A 119 12.62 10.22 14.75
N GLU A 120 11.60 10.12 15.61
CA GLU A 120 10.69 8.97 15.68
C GLU A 120 9.58 9.08 14.63
N HIS A 121 9.05 10.29 14.41
CA HIS A 121 8.02 10.60 13.41
C HIS A 121 8.54 11.53 12.32
N TRP A 122 9.13 11.00 11.26
CA TRP A 122 9.88 11.80 10.28
C TRP A 122 9.05 12.91 9.62
N PHE A 123 7.74 12.70 9.46
CA PHE A 123 6.80 13.69 8.92
C PHE A 123 5.77 14.18 9.95
N GLY A 124 5.95 13.83 11.23
CA GLY A 124 5.00 14.14 12.30
C GLY A 124 3.82 13.18 12.37
N THR A 125 2.85 13.52 13.21
CA THR A 125 1.64 12.72 13.44
C THR A 125 0.36 13.42 12.99
N ASP A 126 -0.69 12.64 12.77
CA ASP A 126 -2.03 13.14 12.48
C ASP A 126 -2.76 13.65 13.75
N MET A 127 -4.04 14.03 13.63
CA MET A 127 -4.82 14.56 14.76
C MET A 127 -5.06 13.56 15.90
N VAL A 128 -4.84 12.26 15.65
CA VAL A 128 -5.08 11.18 16.63
C VAL A 128 -3.75 10.63 17.18
N GLY A 129 -2.62 10.94 16.55
CA GLY A 129 -1.29 10.47 16.97
C GLY A 129 -0.70 9.37 16.09
N LYS A 130 -1.26 9.14 14.89
CA LYS A 130 -0.72 8.16 13.92
C LYS A 130 0.41 8.75 13.11
N ASP A 131 1.39 7.93 12.77
CA ASP A 131 2.53 8.36 11.96
C ASP A 131 2.13 8.67 10.50
N VAL A 132 2.48 9.88 10.05
CA VAL A 132 2.14 10.35 8.69
C VAL A 132 2.97 9.64 7.63
N LEU A 133 4.24 9.34 7.89
CA LEU A 133 5.11 8.66 6.93
C LEU A 133 4.64 7.22 6.69
N ALA A 134 4.34 6.47 7.75
CA ALA A 134 3.75 5.15 7.65
C ALA A 134 2.45 5.20 6.82
N SER A 135 1.52 6.10 7.19
CA SER A 135 0.26 6.30 6.45
C SER A 135 0.47 6.58 4.96
N LEU A 136 1.49 7.37 4.60
CA LEU A 136 1.83 7.65 3.20
C LEU A 136 2.37 6.42 2.47
N ILE A 137 3.27 5.64 3.09
CA ILE A 137 3.83 4.43 2.45
C ILE A 137 2.72 3.42 2.12
N TYR A 138 1.84 3.16 3.09
CA TYR A 138 0.69 2.27 2.91
C TYR A 138 -0.36 2.85 1.94
N GLY A 139 -0.61 4.16 2.00
CA GLY A 139 -1.54 4.85 1.09
C GLY A 139 -1.08 4.84 -0.37
N VAL A 140 0.22 5.02 -0.62
CA VAL A 140 0.80 4.91 -1.96
C VAL A 140 0.66 3.50 -2.51
N ARG A 141 0.92 2.47 -1.69
CA ARG A 141 0.69 1.06 -2.10
C ARG A 141 -0.75 0.86 -2.56
N LEU A 142 -1.72 1.25 -1.73
CA LEU A 142 -3.14 1.06 -2.01
C LEU A 142 -3.54 1.78 -3.30
N SER A 143 -3.09 3.03 -3.47
CA SER A 143 -3.39 3.84 -4.66
C SER A 143 -2.86 3.21 -5.94
N PHE A 144 -1.60 2.73 -5.93
CA PHE A 144 -1.00 2.08 -7.09
C PHE A 144 -1.66 0.73 -7.41
N LEU A 145 -1.90 -0.12 -6.42
CA LEU A 145 -2.59 -1.40 -6.62
C LEU A 145 -4.00 -1.20 -7.16
N PHE A 146 -4.76 -0.29 -6.55
CA PHE A 146 -6.11 0.03 -6.99
C PHE A 146 -6.12 0.53 -8.44
N GLY A 147 -5.28 1.50 -8.78
CA GLY A 147 -5.20 2.05 -10.13
C GLY A 147 -4.81 0.99 -11.18
N LEU A 148 -3.84 0.13 -10.87
CA LEU A 148 -3.39 -0.94 -11.77
C LEU A 148 -4.48 -2.00 -11.98
N VAL A 149 -5.10 -2.49 -10.89
CA VAL A 149 -6.17 -3.49 -10.96
C VAL A 149 -7.39 -2.92 -11.70
N LEU A 150 -7.81 -1.71 -11.35
CA LEU A 150 -8.94 -1.04 -12.01
C LEU A 150 -8.68 -0.86 -13.50
N THR A 151 -7.51 -0.36 -13.89
CA THR A 151 -7.15 -0.17 -15.30
C THR A 151 -7.15 -1.49 -16.06
N LEU A 152 -6.59 -2.54 -15.46
CA LEU A 152 -6.55 -3.88 -16.07
C LEU A 152 -7.97 -4.43 -16.29
N LEU A 153 -8.82 -4.38 -15.27
CA LEU A 153 -10.20 -4.86 -15.35
C LEU A 153 -11.03 -4.05 -16.34
N CYS A 154 -10.96 -2.71 -16.27
CA CYS A 154 -11.62 -1.83 -17.22
C CYS A 154 -11.13 -2.06 -18.65
N SER A 155 -9.83 -2.29 -18.85
CA SER A 155 -9.27 -2.59 -20.17
C SER A 155 -9.77 -3.92 -20.72
N ILE A 156 -9.81 -4.97 -19.90
CA ILE A 156 -10.34 -6.28 -20.30
C ILE A 156 -11.81 -6.14 -20.72
N ILE A 157 -12.64 -5.53 -19.87
CA ILE A 157 -14.07 -5.34 -20.15
C ILE A 157 -14.25 -4.48 -21.41
N GLY A 158 -13.54 -3.35 -21.49
CA GLY A 158 -13.64 -2.43 -22.63
C GLY A 158 -13.19 -3.07 -23.94
N VAL A 159 -12.12 -3.85 -23.94
CA VAL A 159 -11.64 -4.58 -25.12
C VAL A 159 -12.63 -5.68 -25.52
N CYS A 160 -13.19 -6.42 -24.55
CA CYS A 160 -14.20 -7.44 -24.84
C CYS A 160 -15.47 -6.83 -25.44
N VAL A 161 -16.00 -5.76 -24.83
CA VAL A 161 -17.21 -5.07 -25.30
C VAL A 161 -16.96 -4.40 -26.66
N GLY A 162 -15.88 -3.65 -26.80
CA GLY A 162 -15.52 -2.99 -28.06
C GLY A 162 -15.21 -3.98 -29.17
N GLY A 163 -14.53 -5.09 -28.85
CA GLY A 163 -14.27 -6.18 -29.78
C GLY A 163 -15.56 -6.87 -30.25
N MET A 164 -16.53 -7.07 -29.35
CA MET A 164 -17.84 -7.62 -29.70
C MET A 164 -18.64 -6.69 -30.62
N GLN A 165 -18.66 -5.39 -30.31
CA GLN A 165 -19.32 -4.38 -31.15
C GLN A 165 -18.68 -4.32 -32.55
N GLY A 166 -17.35 -4.32 -32.62
CA GLY A 166 -16.62 -4.30 -33.89
C GLY A 166 -16.73 -5.59 -34.73
N TYR A 167 -16.79 -6.76 -34.08
CA TYR A 167 -16.86 -8.06 -34.78
C TYR A 167 -18.24 -8.32 -35.40
N PHE A 168 -19.32 -8.13 -34.62
CA PHE A 168 -20.68 -8.41 -35.10
C PHE A 168 -21.26 -7.26 -35.95
N GLY A 169 -20.88 -6.02 -35.67
CA GLY A 169 -21.39 -4.84 -36.35
C GLY A 169 -22.92 -4.71 -36.32
N GLY A 170 -23.45 -3.76 -37.10
CA GLY A 170 -24.89 -3.59 -37.31
C GLY A 170 -25.66 -3.29 -36.02
N ARG A 171 -26.59 -4.18 -35.62
CA ARG A 171 -27.49 -3.93 -34.47
C ARG A 171 -26.74 -3.90 -33.13
N VAL A 172 -25.76 -4.78 -32.93
CA VAL A 172 -25.00 -4.86 -31.67
C VAL A 172 -24.19 -3.58 -31.45
N ASP A 173 -23.52 -3.11 -32.50
CA ASP A 173 -22.80 -1.83 -32.49
C ASP A 173 -23.76 -0.64 -32.25
N LEU A 174 -24.89 -0.59 -32.97
CA LEU A 174 -25.85 0.50 -32.84
C LEU A 174 -26.41 0.61 -31.42
N PHE A 175 -26.85 -0.50 -30.81
CA PHE A 175 -27.32 -0.47 -29.41
C PHE A 175 -26.21 -0.09 -28.43
N GLY A 176 -25.00 -0.63 -28.63
CA GLY A 176 -23.85 -0.32 -27.79
C GLY A 176 -23.47 1.16 -27.82
N GLN A 177 -23.40 1.75 -29.00
CA GLN A 177 -23.11 3.18 -29.17
C GLN A 177 -24.18 4.05 -28.53
N ARG A 178 -25.47 3.75 -28.72
CA ARG A 178 -26.56 4.53 -28.10
C ARG A 178 -26.49 4.49 -26.57
N PHE A 179 -26.14 3.33 -25.99
CA PHE A 179 -25.95 3.23 -24.55
C PHE A 179 -24.80 4.13 -24.06
N VAL A 180 -23.65 4.10 -24.76
CA VAL A 180 -22.49 4.93 -24.41
C VAL A 180 -22.80 6.42 -24.55
N GLU A 181 -23.54 6.83 -25.59
CA GLU A 181 -23.99 8.21 -25.78
C GLU A 181 -24.89 8.68 -24.63
N ILE A 182 -25.87 7.87 -24.22
CA ILE A 182 -26.75 8.18 -23.10
C ILE A 182 -25.93 8.32 -21.82
N TRP A 183 -25.03 7.38 -21.55
CA TRP A 183 -24.17 7.40 -20.36
C TRP A 183 -23.26 8.63 -20.32
N ALA A 184 -22.62 8.96 -21.45
CA ALA A 184 -21.74 10.12 -21.58
C ALA A 184 -22.49 11.47 -21.55
N GLY A 185 -23.80 11.46 -21.85
CA GLY A 185 -24.67 12.63 -21.75
C GLY A 185 -25.10 12.96 -20.32
N LEU A 186 -24.94 12.04 -19.36
CA LEU A 186 -25.26 12.30 -17.95
C LEU A 186 -24.21 13.22 -17.30
N PRO A 187 -24.61 14.29 -16.61
CA PRO A 187 -23.65 15.16 -15.94
C PRO A 187 -22.97 14.42 -14.78
N THR A 188 -21.66 14.28 -14.86
CA THR A 188 -20.84 13.51 -13.90
C THR A 188 -21.03 13.97 -12.46
N LEU A 189 -21.15 15.29 -12.24
CA LEU A 189 -21.37 15.86 -10.91
C LEU A 189 -22.67 15.37 -10.27
N PHE A 190 -23.77 15.25 -11.02
CA PHE A 190 -25.04 14.76 -10.46
C PHE A 190 -24.95 13.29 -10.05
N ILE A 191 -24.29 12.45 -10.85
CA ILE A 191 -24.07 11.04 -10.51
C ILE A 191 -23.25 10.94 -9.22
N LEU A 192 -22.17 11.71 -9.11
CA LEU A 192 -21.32 11.72 -7.92
C LEU A 192 -22.09 12.17 -6.66
N ILE A 193 -22.93 13.20 -6.75
CA ILE A 193 -23.75 13.68 -5.63
C ILE A 193 -24.76 12.60 -5.17
N ILE A 194 -25.45 11.95 -6.10
CA ILE A 194 -26.44 10.91 -5.77
C ILE A 194 -25.75 9.73 -5.07
N LEU A 195 -24.61 9.28 -5.58
CA LEU A 195 -23.85 8.18 -4.96
C LEU A 195 -23.30 8.56 -3.59
N ALA A 196 -22.74 9.77 -3.45
CA ALA A 196 -22.23 10.27 -2.18
C ALA A 196 -23.33 10.47 -1.13
N SER A 197 -24.59 10.69 -1.54
CA SER A 197 -25.72 10.78 -0.62
C SER A 197 -26.21 9.41 -0.10
N ILE A 198 -25.83 8.30 -0.73
CA ILE A 198 -26.28 6.95 -0.37
C ILE A 198 -25.32 6.30 0.64
N VAL A 199 -24.06 6.73 0.66
CA VAL A 199 -23.02 6.30 1.60
C VAL A 199 -22.99 7.22 2.81
#